data_AF-A0A8S3T700-F1
#
_entry.id   AF-A0A8S3T700-F1
#
_cell.length_a   1.000
_cell.length_b   1.000
_cell.length_c   1.000
_cell.angle_alpha   90.00
_cell.angle_beta   90.00
_cell.angle_gamma   90.00
#
_symmetry.space_group_name_H-M   'P 1'
#
loop_
_entity.id
_entity.type
_entity.pdbx_description
1 polymer ?
#
loop_
_entity_poly.entity_id
_entity_poly.type
_entity_poly.pdbx_seq_one_letter_code
_entity_poly.pdbx_strand_id
1 'polypeptide(L)'
;MIEQVTMPCICKRLVRPQNFPRGPSDAEQYFGINKEDKRSEEEKLREKLLQILESAYPNVLEVEDLIRITNADPAMVTIQLGELKQKELIAEMEDGKKVVRHVLHDDKTEVQHVKQMPTIAANQQPTIAIITANYSEKLAVDAMMEQKTTFVKFKTEGESNVYTIGYIGEHKVVSTKLPQIGYHRAAQISSGNTTTRLLGSFQNIEHVFVVGVSGGVPHYTDYYKHVRLGDIVMSQCNDKGYVYYHCDKIFRDKEENLMYKLRTFAPRDFTLQNVVEKLRDRAQRKPDKAPWEKYIYEGLDLLRNQEADFNRPPKESDRLYMNIGEDDLIEVQHPLKPEDDGESIREGVPNVHYGVIGSGRPVTKYDSTRLDFAHKYNITCFDAEFDQVLESIVGNRKDSFLLLSCRLLHGTRNKEWQPFLTFSFYDENHYQIN
;
A
#
# COMPACT_ATOMS: atom_id res chain seq x y z
N MET A 1 53.47 -23.00 -3.27
CA MET A 1 52.53 -22.95 -4.41
C MET A 1 51.28 -22.22 -3.96
N ILE A 2 51.32 -20.90 -4.02
CA ILE A 2 50.19 -19.98 -3.83
C ILE A 2 50.36 -18.99 -4.97
N GLU A 3 49.54 -19.12 -6.02
CA GLU A 3 49.56 -18.19 -7.15
C GLU A 3 48.81 -16.91 -6.77
N GLN A 4 49.56 -15.82 -6.70
CA GLN A 4 49.05 -14.46 -6.75
C GLN A 4 48.56 -14.20 -8.18
N VAL A 5 47.25 -14.00 -8.34
CA VAL A 5 46.70 -13.39 -9.56
C VAL A 5 46.45 -11.92 -9.29
N THR A 6 47.40 -11.09 -9.71
CA THR A 6 47.24 -9.66 -9.92
C THR A 6 46.32 -9.43 -11.13
N MET A 7 45.25 -8.66 -10.95
CA MET A 7 44.46 -8.13 -12.07
C MET A 7 44.63 -6.60 -12.17
N PRO A 8 44.65 -6.03 -13.40
CA PRO A 8 45.16 -4.68 -13.65
C PRO A 8 44.08 -3.61 -13.51
N CYS A 9 44.49 -2.44 -13.02
CA CYS A 9 43.74 -1.19 -13.12
C CYS A 9 43.43 -0.86 -14.60
N ILE A 10 42.16 -0.78 -14.96
CA ILE A 10 41.69 -0.16 -16.20
C ILE A 10 40.88 1.07 -15.83
N CYS A 11 41.55 2.22 -15.85
CA CYS A 11 40.92 3.52 -15.99
C CYS A 11 40.36 3.63 -17.42
N LYS A 12 39.03 3.59 -17.59
CA LYS A 12 38.38 4.02 -18.84
C LYS A 12 37.14 4.87 -18.56
N ARG A 13 37.31 6.17 -18.86
CA ARG A 13 36.34 7.18 -19.32
C ARG A 13 34.88 7.07 -18.85
N LEU A 14 34.48 8.07 -18.09
CA LEU A 14 33.11 8.57 -17.91
C LEU A 14 32.33 8.53 -19.25
N VAL A 15 31.38 7.60 -19.35
CA VAL A 15 30.36 7.60 -20.39
C VAL A 15 29.25 8.52 -19.91
N ARG A 16 28.98 9.58 -20.69
CA ARG A 16 27.85 10.51 -20.50
C ARG A 16 26.54 9.71 -20.34
N PRO A 17 25.56 10.17 -19.54
CA PRO A 17 24.27 9.51 -19.47
C PRO A 17 23.63 9.51 -20.86
N GLN A 18 23.57 8.34 -21.48
CA GLN A 18 22.86 8.11 -22.73
C GLN A 18 21.37 8.09 -22.40
N ASN A 19 20.65 9.06 -22.98
CA ASN A 19 19.22 9.04 -23.29
C ASN A 19 18.37 8.03 -22.52
N PHE A 20 17.64 8.51 -21.51
CA PHE A 20 16.47 7.83 -20.99
C PHE A 20 15.56 7.45 -22.17
N PRO A 21 15.24 6.17 -22.39
CA PRO A 21 14.26 5.80 -23.39
C PRO A 21 12.92 6.40 -23.00
N ARG A 22 12.30 7.08 -23.97
CA ARG A 22 10.97 7.66 -23.91
C ARG A 22 10.03 6.68 -23.20
N GLY A 23 9.47 7.08 -22.06
CA GLY A 23 8.22 6.48 -21.61
C GLY A 23 7.21 6.74 -22.73
N PRO A 24 6.54 5.71 -23.28
CA PRO A 24 5.39 5.98 -24.12
C PRO A 24 4.38 6.77 -23.29
N SER A 25 3.75 7.75 -23.93
CA SER A 25 2.54 8.40 -23.45
C SER A 25 1.42 7.36 -23.44
N ASP A 26 1.47 6.44 -22.49
CA ASP A 26 0.35 5.57 -22.19
C ASP A 26 -0.57 6.39 -21.30
N ALA A 27 -1.31 7.30 -21.93
CA ALA A 27 -2.61 7.67 -21.43
C ALA A 27 -3.38 6.36 -21.29
N GLU A 28 -3.48 5.87 -20.06
CA GLU A 28 -4.34 4.76 -19.71
C GLU A 28 -5.78 5.19 -20.03
N GLN A 29 -6.23 4.96 -21.27
CA GLN A 29 -7.64 4.98 -21.62
C GLN A 29 -8.27 3.71 -21.04
N TYR A 30 -8.46 3.70 -19.72
CA TYR A 30 -9.55 2.93 -19.14
C TYR A 30 -10.85 3.63 -19.53
N PHE A 31 -11.58 3.06 -20.47
CA PHE A 31 -12.84 3.59 -20.95
C PHE A 31 -13.90 3.48 -19.85
N GLY A 32 -14.09 4.58 -19.15
CA GLY A 32 -15.30 4.82 -18.39
C GLY A 32 -15.87 6.18 -18.77
N ILE A 33 -17.20 6.28 -18.99
CA ILE A 33 -18.04 7.50 -18.87
C ILE A 33 -17.30 8.71 -18.22
N ASN A 34 -16.70 9.60 -19.02
CA ASN A 34 -15.99 10.76 -18.48
C ASN A 34 -16.94 11.58 -17.59
N LYS A 35 -16.76 11.53 -16.26
CA LYS A 35 -17.25 12.62 -15.42
C LYS A 35 -16.35 13.79 -15.76
N GLU A 36 -16.88 14.80 -16.45
CA GLU A 36 -16.14 16.04 -16.69
C GLU A 36 -15.74 16.63 -15.33
N ASP A 37 -14.44 16.65 -15.07
CA ASP A 37 -13.89 17.32 -13.90
C ASP A 37 -13.96 18.83 -14.14
N LYS A 38 -14.91 19.48 -13.49
CA LYS A 38 -15.24 20.91 -13.64
C LYS A 38 -14.23 21.85 -12.98
N ARG A 39 -13.24 21.31 -12.27
CA ARG A 39 -12.18 22.08 -11.60
C ARG A 39 -11.24 22.74 -12.61
N SER A 40 -10.55 23.80 -12.19
CA SER A 40 -9.62 24.50 -13.09
C SER A 40 -8.41 23.62 -13.45
N GLU A 41 -7.75 23.91 -14.57
CA GLU A 41 -6.53 23.18 -14.96
C GLU A 41 -5.39 23.36 -13.93
N GLU A 42 -5.38 24.49 -13.23
CA GLU A 42 -4.44 24.77 -12.14
C GLU A 42 -4.68 23.85 -10.94
N GLU A 43 -5.95 23.67 -10.54
CA GLU A 43 -6.32 22.78 -9.45
C GLU A 43 -6.00 21.32 -9.77
N LYS A 44 -6.28 20.88 -10.99
CA LYS A 44 -5.94 19.54 -11.47
C LYS A 44 -4.43 19.30 -11.48
N LEU A 45 -3.66 20.29 -11.94
CA LEU A 45 -2.20 20.20 -11.94
C LEU A 45 -1.65 20.14 -10.51
N ARG A 46 -2.16 20.97 -9.60
CA ARG A 46 -1.74 20.98 -8.19
C ARG A 46 -2.00 19.64 -7.52
N GLU A 47 -3.19 19.05 -7.73
CA GLU A 47 -3.51 17.70 -7.24
C GLU A 47 -2.54 16.66 -7.84
N LYS A 48 -2.29 16.72 -9.14
CA LYS A 48 -1.38 15.79 -9.83
C LYS A 48 0.06 15.91 -9.31
N LEU A 49 0.56 17.12 -9.08
CA LEU A 49 1.88 17.35 -8.51
C LEU A 49 1.98 16.76 -7.10
N LEU A 50 0.97 17.00 -6.26
CA LEU A 50 0.91 16.43 -4.91
C LEU A 50 0.92 14.89 -4.95
N GLN A 51 0.11 14.28 -5.81
CA GLN A 51 0.06 12.83 -5.99
C GLN A 51 1.41 12.24 -6.41
N ILE A 52 2.12 12.89 -7.33
CA ILE A 52 3.46 12.44 -7.76
C ILE A 52 4.45 12.51 -6.59
N LEU A 53 4.42 13.59 -5.80
CA LEU A 53 5.29 13.77 -4.64
C LEU A 53 4.98 12.77 -3.52
N GLU A 54 3.70 12.52 -3.26
CA GLU A 54 3.25 11.52 -2.30
C GLU A 54 3.61 10.10 -2.74
N SER A 55 3.45 9.79 -4.02
CA SER A 55 3.87 8.51 -4.59
C SER A 55 5.38 8.31 -4.49
N ALA A 56 6.19 9.35 -4.72
CA ALA A 56 7.65 9.25 -4.66
C ALA A 56 8.23 9.31 -3.24
N TYR A 57 7.46 9.82 -2.26
CA TYR A 57 7.91 9.92 -0.88
C TYR A 57 8.49 8.59 -0.37
N PRO A 58 9.66 8.57 0.29
CA PRO A 58 10.44 9.71 0.78
C PRO A 58 11.50 10.27 -0.19
N ASN A 59 11.50 9.87 -1.46
CA ASN A 59 12.50 10.34 -2.42
C ASN A 59 12.27 11.81 -2.81
N VAL A 60 13.38 12.51 -3.01
CA VAL A 60 13.42 13.88 -3.51
C VAL A 60 13.34 13.85 -5.03
N LEU A 61 12.48 14.69 -5.61
CA LEU A 61 12.29 14.80 -7.06
C LEU A 61 12.85 16.12 -7.59
N GLU A 62 13.37 16.08 -8.81
CA GLU A 62 13.78 17.30 -9.54
C GLU A 62 12.54 17.97 -10.15
N VAL A 63 12.50 19.30 -10.13
CA VAL A 63 11.41 20.07 -10.75
C VAL A 63 11.33 19.79 -12.25
N GLU A 64 12.47 19.54 -12.91
CA GLU A 64 12.50 19.12 -14.32
C GLU A 64 11.74 17.82 -14.57
N ASP A 65 11.86 16.85 -13.66
CA ASP A 65 11.14 15.57 -13.78
C ASP A 65 9.64 15.75 -13.54
N LEU A 66 9.25 16.63 -12.61
CA LEU A 66 7.84 16.97 -12.41
C LEU A 66 7.22 17.60 -13.66
N ILE A 67 7.94 18.50 -14.34
CA ILE A 67 7.50 19.09 -15.61
C ILE A 67 7.31 18.00 -16.66
N ARG A 68 8.28 17.08 -16.80
CA ARG A 68 8.22 15.97 -17.77
C ARG A 68 7.05 15.02 -17.49
N ILE A 69 6.84 14.63 -16.22
CA ILE A 69 5.79 13.67 -15.83
C ILE A 69 4.40 14.30 -15.96
N THR A 70 4.26 15.58 -15.58
CA THR A 70 2.98 16.26 -15.68
C THR A 70 2.62 16.64 -17.11
N ASN A 71 3.63 16.84 -17.97
CA ASN A 71 3.53 17.41 -19.31
C ASN A 71 2.82 18.78 -19.31
N ALA A 72 3.07 19.57 -18.25
CA ALA A 72 2.50 20.89 -18.04
C ALA A 72 3.52 22.01 -18.32
N ASP A 73 3.03 23.24 -18.44
CA ASP A 73 3.87 24.41 -18.64
C ASP A 73 4.82 24.63 -17.43
N PRO A 74 6.13 24.84 -17.65
CA PRO A 74 7.11 25.04 -16.57
C PRO A 74 6.78 26.18 -15.60
N ALA A 75 6.23 27.30 -16.10
CA ALA A 75 5.85 28.43 -15.26
C ALA A 75 4.65 28.06 -14.39
N MET A 76 3.68 27.34 -14.96
CA MET A 76 2.53 26.84 -14.21
C MET A 76 2.94 25.86 -13.10
N VAL A 77 3.84 24.91 -13.39
CA VAL A 77 4.37 23.98 -12.37
C VAL A 77 5.04 24.75 -11.23
N THR A 78 5.83 25.77 -11.54
CA THR A 78 6.51 26.59 -10.52
C THR A 78 5.53 27.34 -9.62
N ILE A 79 4.47 27.91 -10.21
CA ILE A 79 3.41 28.61 -9.44
C ILE A 79 2.70 27.62 -8.50
N GLN A 80 2.30 26.46 -9.01
CA GLN A 80 1.57 25.47 -8.22
C GLN A 80 2.45 24.83 -7.12
N LEU A 81 3.75 24.63 -7.36
CA LEU A 81 4.70 24.23 -6.31
C LEU A 81 4.82 25.32 -5.22
N GLY A 82 4.83 26.60 -5.62
CA GLY A 82 4.81 27.72 -4.68
C GLY A 82 3.58 27.72 -3.78
N GLU A 83 2.40 27.36 -4.30
CA GLU A 83 1.18 27.22 -3.49
C GLU A 83 1.25 26.01 -2.55
N LEU A 84 1.74 24.86 -3.02
CA LEU A 84 1.94 23.67 -2.17
C LEU A 84 2.92 23.96 -1.02
N LYS A 85 3.95 24.78 -1.28
CA LYS A 85 4.91 25.23 -0.26
C LYS A 85 4.26 26.18 0.75
N GLN A 86 3.42 27.11 0.30
CA GLN A 86 2.67 28.00 1.20
C GLN A 86 1.73 27.24 2.14
N LYS A 87 1.23 26.07 1.70
CA LYS A 87 0.44 25.14 2.52
C LYS A 87 1.29 24.20 3.38
N GLU A 88 2.62 24.37 3.40
CA GLU A 88 3.58 23.55 4.13
C GLU A 88 3.59 22.06 3.73
N LEU A 89 3.07 21.73 2.54
CA LEU A 89 2.93 20.36 2.06
C LEU A 89 4.22 19.82 1.44
N ILE A 90 5.10 20.71 1.00
CA ILE A 90 6.36 20.35 0.34
C ILE A 90 7.52 21.15 0.94
N ALA A 91 8.70 20.55 0.90
CA ALA A 91 9.95 21.21 1.23
C ALA A 91 10.82 21.32 -0.03
N GLU A 92 11.39 22.49 -0.25
CA GLU A 92 12.37 22.73 -1.31
C GLU A 92 13.79 22.44 -0.82
N MET A 93 14.60 21.91 -1.71
CA MET A 93 16.03 21.65 -1.52
C MET A 93 16.80 22.21 -2.72
N GLU A 94 18.10 22.46 -2.55
CA GLU A 94 19.01 22.94 -3.61
C GLU A 94 18.46 24.17 -4.36
N ASP A 95 18.10 25.23 -3.62
CA ASP A 95 17.56 26.49 -4.14
C ASP A 95 16.30 26.30 -5.01
N GLY A 96 15.44 25.36 -4.65
CA GLY A 96 14.16 25.12 -5.32
C GLY A 96 14.23 24.20 -6.55
N LYS A 97 15.42 23.67 -6.88
CA LYS A 97 15.56 22.69 -7.98
C LYS A 97 15.00 21.32 -7.64
N LYS A 98 14.95 21.00 -6.35
CA LYS A 98 14.51 19.73 -5.81
C LYS A 98 13.40 19.94 -4.81
N VAL A 99 12.43 19.03 -4.81
CA VAL A 99 11.26 19.09 -3.94
C VAL A 99 10.96 17.72 -3.35
N VAL A 100 10.46 17.71 -2.13
CA VAL A 100 10.03 16.49 -1.44
C VAL A 100 8.72 16.75 -0.70
N ARG A 101 7.86 15.73 -0.59
CA ARG A 101 6.67 15.79 0.26
C ARG A 101 7.12 16.00 1.70
N HIS A 102 6.65 17.08 2.30
CA HIS A 102 6.84 17.37 3.71
C HIS A 102 5.71 16.70 4.49
N VAL A 103 6.04 15.95 5.53
CA VAL A 103 5.05 15.34 6.41
C VAL A 103 4.59 16.42 7.38
N LEU A 104 3.30 16.74 7.38
CA LEU A 104 2.73 17.63 8.38
C LEU A 104 2.81 16.92 9.72
N HIS A 105 3.72 17.39 10.58
CA HIS A 105 3.92 16.80 11.89
C HIS A 105 2.81 17.27 12.83
N ASP A 106 2.22 16.34 13.58
CA ASP A 106 1.51 16.70 14.80
C ASP A 106 2.53 17.18 15.84
N ASP A 107 2.13 18.01 16.79
CA ASP A 107 2.99 18.49 17.90
C ASP A 107 3.63 17.34 18.72
N LYS A 108 3.19 16.10 18.48
CA LYS A 108 3.60 14.88 19.17
C LYS A 108 4.70 14.10 18.44
N THR A 109 5.03 14.44 17.18
CA THR A 109 6.04 13.72 16.39
C THR A 109 7.40 14.40 16.50
N GLU A 110 8.38 13.71 17.08
CA GLU A 110 9.76 14.17 17.04
C GLU A 110 10.41 13.80 15.70
N VAL A 111 11.09 14.74 15.05
CA VAL A 111 11.71 14.51 13.74
C VAL A 111 13.22 14.66 13.84
N GLN A 112 13.94 13.62 13.44
CA GLN A 112 15.40 13.59 13.48
C GLN A 112 15.97 13.33 12.09
N HIS A 113 16.68 14.33 11.56
CA HIS A 113 17.46 14.15 10.33
C HIS A 113 18.78 13.45 10.64
N VAL A 114 18.97 12.27 10.06
CA VAL A 114 20.12 11.42 10.39
C VAL A 114 20.92 11.04 9.14
N LYS A 115 22.26 11.09 9.24
CA LYS A 115 23.15 10.56 8.20
C LYS A 115 23.16 9.03 8.20
N GLN A 116 23.02 8.44 9.37
CA GLN A 116 22.92 7.00 9.60
C GLN A 116 21.95 6.76 10.75
N MET A 117 21.18 5.67 10.67
CA MET A 117 20.28 5.29 11.75
C MET A 117 21.06 5.15 13.06
N PRO A 118 20.61 5.77 14.15
CA PRO A 118 21.25 5.60 15.45
C PRO A 118 21.19 4.13 15.85
N THR A 119 22.23 3.68 16.55
CA THR A 119 22.19 2.35 17.18
C THR A 119 21.21 2.41 18.33
N ILE A 120 20.05 1.78 18.14
CA ILE A 120 19.02 1.68 19.18
C ILE A 120 19.40 0.54 20.12
N ALA A 121 19.36 0.82 21.43
CA ALA A 121 19.61 -0.18 22.46
C ALA A 121 18.68 -1.40 22.26
N ALA A 122 19.16 -2.62 22.53
CA ALA A 122 18.42 -3.85 22.25
C ALA A 122 17.00 -3.87 22.83
N ASN A 123 16.82 -3.40 24.07
CA ASN A 123 15.52 -3.30 24.75
C ASN A 123 14.59 -2.22 24.17
N GLN A 124 15.11 -1.36 23.30
CA GLN A 124 14.37 -0.31 22.62
C GLN A 124 14.23 -0.60 21.12
N GLN A 125 14.65 -1.76 20.62
CA GLN A 125 14.45 -2.10 19.22
C GLN A 125 12.99 -2.51 18.97
N PRO A 126 12.39 -2.08 17.85
CA PRO A 126 11.06 -2.49 17.48
C PRO A 126 11.03 -3.99 17.17
N THR A 127 9.95 -4.65 17.58
CA THR A 127 9.67 -6.07 17.29
C THR A 127 8.69 -6.24 16.15
N ILE A 128 7.95 -5.18 15.79
CA ILE A 128 6.98 -5.18 14.70
C ILE A 128 7.40 -4.18 13.64
N ALA A 129 7.36 -4.59 12.37
CA ALA A 129 7.47 -3.71 11.22
C ALA A 129 6.14 -3.56 10.50
N ILE A 130 5.80 -2.33 10.11
CA ILE A 130 4.67 -2.02 9.24
C ILE A 130 5.22 -1.40 7.96
N ILE A 131 4.93 -2.03 6.83
CA ILE A 131 5.33 -1.58 5.50
C ILE A 131 4.07 -1.12 4.77
N THR A 132 4.05 0.13 4.34
CA THR A 132 2.93 0.72 3.60
C THR A 132 3.32 1.02 2.15
N ALA A 133 2.35 1.04 1.24
CA ALA A 133 2.57 1.38 -0.16
C ALA A 133 2.28 2.86 -0.45
N ASN A 134 1.20 3.39 0.11
CA ASN A 134 0.72 4.74 -0.16
C ASN A 134 1.05 5.71 0.97
N TYR A 135 1.12 7.00 0.63
CA TYR A 135 1.41 8.05 1.60
C TYR A 135 0.31 8.17 2.65
N SER A 136 -0.96 8.11 2.24
CA SER A 136 -2.09 8.05 3.16
C SER A 136 -1.90 6.92 4.19
N GLU A 137 -1.40 5.74 3.75
CA GLU A 137 -1.29 4.53 4.58
C GLU A 137 -0.26 4.72 5.66
N LYS A 138 0.84 5.38 5.30
CA LYS A 138 1.79 5.81 6.29
C LYS A 138 1.17 6.82 7.27
N LEU A 139 0.42 7.81 6.81
CA LEU A 139 -0.21 8.79 7.70
C LEU A 139 -1.16 8.14 8.70
N ALA A 140 -2.01 7.21 8.24
CA ALA A 140 -2.94 6.51 9.14
C ALA A 140 -2.21 5.65 10.17
N VAL A 141 -1.19 4.90 9.75
CA VAL A 141 -0.36 4.12 10.68
C VAL A 141 0.34 5.02 11.69
N ASP A 142 1.00 6.09 11.22
CA ASP A 142 1.76 6.99 12.08
C ASP A 142 0.85 7.76 13.04
N ALA A 143 -0.39 8.08 12.66
CA ALA A 143 -1.35 8.73 13.55
C ALA A 143 -1.73 7.84 14.73
N MET A 144 -1.82 6.53 14.52
CA MET A 144 -2.12 5.55 15.58
C MET A 144 -0.93 5.23 16.48
N MET A 145 0.26 5.75 16.18
CA MET A 145 1.47 5.51 16.99
C MET A 145 1.62 6.55 18.10
N GLU A 146 1.91 6.07 19.30
CA GLU A 146 2.26 6.86 20.46
C GLU A 146 3.79 6.98 20.63
N GLN A 147 4.25 8.05 21.30
CA GLN A 147 5.66 8.29 21.61
C GLN A 147 6.58 8.09 20.38
N LYS A 148 6.19 8.70 19.26
CA LYS A 148 6.79 8.43 17.96
C LYS A 148 7.92 9.41 17.62
N THR A 149 9.00 8.86 17.07
CA THR A 149 10.12 9.59 16.49
C THR A 149 10.28 9.17 15.04
N THR A 150 10.28 10.15 14.13
CA THR A 150 10.51 9.95 12.70
C THR A 150 11.97 10.23 12.36
N PHE A 151 12.68 9.21 11.93
CA PHE A 151 14.04 9.29 11.44
C PHE A 151 14.04 9.48 9.93
N VAL A 152 14.58 10.61 9.50
CA VAL A 152 14.63 10.97 8.08
C VAL A 152 16.07 10.93 7.60
N LYS A 153 16.35 10.02 6.68
CA LYS A 153 17.63 9.92 6.01
C LYS A 153 17.46 10.35 4.55
N PHE A 154 17.62 11.64 4.31
CA PHE A 154 17.71 12.16 2.94
C PHE A 154 19.10 11.89 2.38
N LYS A 155 19.13 11.30 1.19
CA LYS A 155 20.33 11.22 0.38
C LYS A 155 20.13 12.05 -0.88
N THR A 156 21.12 12.89 -1.18
CA THR A 156 21.18 13.67 -2.42
C THR A 156 21.38 12.77 -3.65
N GLU A 157 22.01 11.60 -3.45
CA GLU A 157 22.19 10.55 -4.44
C GLU A 157 21.76 9.19 -3.87
N GLY A 158 20.82 8.52 -4.55
CA GLY A 158 20.24 7.25 -4.14
C GLY A 158 18.95 7.39 -3.33
N GLU A 159 18.51 6.27 -2.74
CA GLU A 159 17.19 6.20 -2.08
C GLU A 159 17.23 6.82 -0.67
N SER A 160 16.27 7.71 -0.43
CA SER A 160 15.98 8.24 0.90
C SER A 160 15.16 7.21 1.69
N ASN A 161 15.29 7.20 3.02
CA ASN A 161 14.52 6.29 3.86
C ASN A 161 13.93 7.10 5.01
N VAL A 162 12.66 6.83 5.32
CA VAL A 162 11.96 7.41 6.46
C VAL A 162 11.40 6.28 7.30
N TYR A 163 11.81 6.24 8.56
CA TYR A 163 11.32 5.27 9.54
C TYR A 163 10.67 6.02 10.69
N THR A 164 9.42 5.70 10.99
CA THR A 164 8.76 6.21 12.20
C THR A 164 8.75 5.09 13.23
N ILE A 165 9.33 5.34 14.39
CA ILE A 165 9.41 4.37 15.49
C ILE A 165 8.58 4.90 16.64
N GLY A 166 7.75 4.04 17.23
CA GLY A 166 6.89 4.41 18.34
C GLY A 166 6.23 3.18 18.93
N TYR A 167 5.13 3.39 19.62
CA TYR A 167 4.36 2.35 20.27
C TYR A 167 2.95 2.28 19.71
N ILE A 168 2.45 1.07 19.52
CA ILE A 168 1.03 0.81 19.33
C ILE A 168 0.69 -0.17 20.44
N GLY A 169 -0.03 0.32 21.46
CA GLY A 169 -0.20 -0.39 22.72
C GLY A 169 1.12 -0.64 23.45
N GLU A 170 1.35 -1.87 23.87
CA GLU A 170 2.58 -2.35 24.50
C GLU A 170 3.67 -2.70 23.49
N HIS A 171 3.32 -2.82 22.21
CA HIS A 171 4.26 -3.19 21.15
C HIS A 171 5.05 -2.00 20.61
N LYS A 172 6.37 -2.17 20.51
CA LYS A 172 7.23 -1.22 19.83
C LYS A 172 7.30 -1.50 18.34
N VAL A 173 6.95 -0.51 17.55
CA VAL A 173 6.70 -0.66 16.12
C VAL A 173 7.56 0.30 15.31
N VAL A 174 8.00 -0.15 14.13
CA VAL A 174 8.57 0.71 13.09
C VAL A 174 7.70 0.71 11.85
N SER A 175 7.31 1.89 11.36
CA SER A 175 6.61 2.07 10.10
C SER A 175 7.54 2.61 9.01
N THR A 176 7.31 2.21 7.77
CA THR A 176 7.94 2.81 6.57
C THR A 176 6.99 2.77 5.39
N LYS A 177 7.15 3.73 4.47
CA LYS A 177 6.46 3.73 3.18
C LYS A 177 7.43 3.30 2.08
N LEU A 178 6.98 2.42 1.20
CA LEU A 178 7.68 2.06 -0.01
C LEU A 178 7.71 3.26 -0.99
N PRO A 179 8.87 3.61 -1.58
CA PRO A 179 8.93 4.72 -2.53
C PRO A 179 8.24 4.41 -3.85
N GLN A 180 8.19 3.15 -4.25
CA GLN A 180 7.49 2.70 -5.45
C GLN A 180 7.09 1.23 -5.32
N ILE A 181 5.92 0.89 -5.83
CA ILE A 181 5.42 -0.47 -5.94
C ILE A 181 4.78 -0.70 -7.32
N GLY A 182 4.78 -1.95 -7.79
CA GLY A 182 4.18 -2.37 -9.05
C GLY A 182 5.12 -3.21 -9.93
N TYR A 183 4.66 -3.50 -11.16
CA TYR A 183 5.23 -4.55 -12.01
C TYR A 183 6.53 -4.18 -12.72
N HIS A 184 6.83 -2.89 -12.78
CA HIS A 184 8.05 -2.44 -13.43
C HIS A 184 9.26 -2.86 -12.61
N ARG A 185 10.33 -3.28 -13.30
CA ARG A 185 11.56 -3.71 -12.65
C ARG A 185 12.12 -2.68 -11.65
N ALA A 186 11.97 -1.39 -11.93
CA ALA A 186 12.41 -0.32 -11.01
C ALA A 186 11.62 -0.35 -9.68
N ALA A 187 10.29 -0.50 -9.75
CA ALA A 187 9.43 -0.59 -8.58
C ALA A 187 9.69 -1.87 -7.77
N GLN A 188 9.88 -2.98 -8.46
CA GLN A 188 10.27 -4.27 -7.87
C GLN A 188 11.60 -4.16 -7.09
N ILE A 189 12.63 -3.56 -7.71
CA ILE A 189 13.92 -3.36 -7.06
C ILE A 189 13.79 -2.39 -5.87
N SER A 190 13.06 -1.29 -6.02
CA SER A 190 12.94 -0.28 -4.97
C SER A 190 12.18 -0.80 -3.75
N SER A 191 11.06 -1.49 -3.94
CA SER A 191 10.27 -2.07 -2.85
C SER A 191 11.03 -3.18 -2.12
N GLY A 192 11.71 -4.08 -2.85
CA GLY A 192 12.53 -5.12 -2.24
C GLY A 192 13.74 -4.58 -1.48
N ASN A 193 14.45 -3.60 -2.04
CA ASN A 193 15.59 -2.93 -1.39
C ASN A 193 15.17 -2.20 -0.11
N THR A 194 14.06 -1.46 -0.16
CA THR A 194 13.54 -0.72 1.01
C THR A 194 13.18 -1.69 2.13
N THR A 195 12.51 -2.79 1.80
CA THR A 195 12.15 -3.86 2.74
C THR A 195 13.38 -4.51 3.36
N THR A 196 14.35 -4.90 2.52
CA THR A 196 15.60 -5.51 2.99
C THR A 196 16.39 -4.56 3.90
N ARG A 197 16.42 -3.26 3.60
CA ARG A 197 17.09 -2.26 4.46
C ARG A 197 16.37 -2.03 5.78
N LEU A 198 15.04 -2.04 5.79
CA LEU A 198 14.26 -1.97 7.03
C LEU A 198 14.64 -3.15 7.93
N LEU A 199 14.54 -4.38 7.42
CA LEU A 199 14.82 -5.60 8.18
C LEU A 199 16.30 -5.73 8.57
N GLY A 200 17.21 -5.17 7.76
CA GLY A 200 18.64 -5.10 8.09
C GLY A 200 18.98 -4.03 9.15
N SER A 201 18.24 -2.91 9.17
CA SER A 201 18.44 -1.82 10.15
C SER A 201 17.84 -2.17 11.51
N PHE A 202 16.75 -2.93 11.54
CA PHE A 202 16.03 -3.34 12.74
C PHE A 202 15.99 -4.87 12.84
N GLN A 203 17.08 -5.44 13.33
CA GLN A 203 17.28 -6.88 13.30
C GLN A 203 16.32 -7.64 14.23
N ASN A 204 15.85 -6.98 15.30
CA ASN A 204 14.93 -7.55 16.30
C ASN A 204 13.45 -7.62 15.85
N ILE A 205 13.13 -7.31 14.58
CA ILE A 205 11.77 -7.48 14.06
C ILE A 205 11.40 -8.96 14.07
N GLU A 206 10.27 -9.31 14.66
CA GLU A 206 9.71 -10.66 14.72
C GLU A 206 8.51 -10.78 13.77
N HIS A 207 7.67 -9.75 13.71
CA HIS A 207 6.43 -9.71 12.96
C HIS A 207 6.44 -8.60 11.91
N VAL A 208 5.95 -8.89 10.70
CA VAL A 208 5.85 -7.91 9.61
C VAL A 208 4.41 -7.78 9.12
N PHE A 209 3.88 -6.56 9.17
CA PHE A 209 2.61 -6.19 8.56
C PHE A 209 2.87 -5.48 7.24
N VAL A 210 2.24 -5.96 6.17
CA VAL A 210 2.23 -5.27 4.87
C VAL A 210 0.83 -4.69 4.69
N VAL A 211 0.73 -3.38 4.69
CA VAL A 211 -0.53 -2.64 4.59
C VAL A 211 -0.61 -2.00 3.22
N GLY A 212 -1.73 -2.18 2.53
CA GLY A 212 -1.92 -1.59 1.20
C GLY A 212 -3.36 -1.58 0.73
N VAL A 213 -3.68 -0.77 -0.27
CA VAL A 213 -4.95 -0.91 -0.99
C VAL A 213 -4.93 -2.12 -1.94
N SER A 214 -6.09 -2.74 -2.13
CA SER A 214 -6.31 -3.84 -3.09
C SER A 214 -7.61 -3.66 -3.86
N GLY A 215 -7.75 -4.34 -4.99
CA GLY A 215 -9.03 -4.55 -5.65
C GLY A 215 -9.67 -5.85 -5.20
N GLY A 216 -10.78 -5.77 -4.45
CA GLY A 216 -11.54 -6.93 -4.03
C GLY A 216 -12.18 -7.66 -5.21
N VAL A 217 -12.28 -8.98 -5.11
CA VAL A 217 -12.96 -9.81 -6.10
C VAL A 217 -14.47 -9.61 -5.96
N PRO A 218 -15.16 -9.18 -7.03
CA PRO A 218 -16.60 -8.97 -6.97
C PRO A 218 -17.33 -10.31 -6.96
N HIS A 219 -18.20 -10.50 -5.97
CA HIS A 219 -19.21 -11.57 -5.97
C HIS A 219 -20.58 -10.95 -6.24
N TYR A 220 -21.20 -11.30 -7.36
CA TYR A 220 -22.47 -10.68 -7.77
C TYR A 220 -23.69 -11.32 -7.13
N THR A 221 -23.58 -12.58 -6.69
CA THR A 221 -24.69 -13.38 -6.16
C THR A 221 -24.50 -13.79 -4.69
N ASP A 222 -23.26 -13.81 -4.20
CA ASP A 222 -22.93 -14.24 -2.84
C ASP A 222 -22.65 -13.01 -1.98
N TYR A 223 -23.57 -12.70 -1.07
CA TYR A 223 -23.47 -11.56 -0.16
C TYR A 223 -22.27 -11.66 0.79
N TYR A 224 -21.94 -12.85 1.29
CA TYR A 224 -20.90 -13.03 2.31
C TYR A 224 -19.49 -12.94 1.76
N LYS A 225 -19.31 -13.32 0.49
CA LYS A 225 -18.02 -13.19 -0.20
C LYS A 225 -17.84 -11.84 -0.86
N HIS A 226 -18.90 -11.04 -0.95
CA HIS A 226 -18.86 -9.76 -1.63
C HIS A 226 -18.11 -8.70 -0.81
N VAL A 227 -16.86 -8.43 -1.19
CA VAL A 227 -16.05 -7.37 -0.58
C VAL A 227 -16.54 -6.00 -1.09
N ARG A 228 -16.96 -5.08 -0.23
CA ARG A 228 -17.42 -3.73 -0.62
C ARG A 228 -16.31 -2.68 -0.54
N LEU A 229 -16.51 -1.51 -1.15
CA LEU A 229 -15.62 -0.38 -0.89
C LEU A 229 -15.69 0.00 0.59
N GLY A 230 -14.53 0.11 1.23
CA GLY A 230 -14.43 0.31 2.67
C GLY A 230 -14.06 -0.95 3.42
N ASP A 231 -14.25 -2.13 2.83
CA ASP A 231 -13.99 -3.39 3.52
C ASP A 231 -12.49 -3.70 3.57
N ILE A 232 -12.13 -4.40 4.63
CA ILE A 232 -10.80 -4.87 4.95
C ILE A 232 -10.70 -6.33 4.53
N VAL A 233 -9.56 -6.73 3.98
CA VAL A 233 -9.16 -8.11 3.75
C VAL A 233 -7.90 -8.38 4.55
N MET A 234 -7.96 -9.34 5.46
CA MET A 234 -6.80 -9.87 6.17
C MET A 234 -6.35 -11.16 5.51
N SER A 235 -5.05 -11.29 5.26
CA SER A 235 -4.52 -12.49 4.64
C SER A 235 -4.65 -13.70 5.57
N GLN A 236 -5.39 -14.72 5.14
CA GLN A 236 -5.57 -15.99 5.86
C GLN A 236 -5.08 -17.16 5.02
N CYS A 237 -4.40 -18.12 5.66
CA CYS A 237 -3.94 -19.35 5.00
C CYS A 237 -5.09 -20.13 4.38
N ASN A 238 -4.92 -20.57 3.14
CA ASN A 238 -5.83 -21.53 2.51
C ASN A 238 -5.53 -22.97 2.94
N ASP A 239 -6.24 -23.92 2.35
CA ASP A 239 -6.09 -25.37 2.49
C ASP A 239 -4.64 -25.85 2.23
N LYS A 240 -3.86 -25.11 1.46
CA LYS A 240 -2.45 -25.39 1.14
C LYS A 240 -1.46 -24.61 2.02
N GLY A 241 -1.95 -23.81 2.97
CA GLY A 241 -1.14 -22.98 3.86
C GLY A 241 -0.68 -21.65 3.26
N TYR A 242 -1.05 -21.32 2.02
CA TYR A 242 -0.64 -20.09 1.36
C TYR A 242 -1.55 -18.93 1.73
N VAL A 243 -0.95 -17.77 1.93
CA VAL A 243 -1.65 -16.48 2.16
C VAL A 243 -1.61 -15.58 0.92
N TYR A 244 -0.70 -15.86 -0.02
CA TYR A 244 -0.47 -15.00 -1.18
C TYR A 244 -0.07 -15.78 -2.43
N TYR A 245 -0.62 -15.36 -3.57
CA TYR A 245 -0.34 -15.90 -4.91
C TYR A 245 0.03 -14.79 -5.88
N HIS A 246 1.21 -14.89 -6.49
CA HIS A 246 1.63 -14.03 -7.59
C HIS A 246 1.67 -14.80 -8.90
N CYS A 247 1.02 -14.29 -9.95
CA CYS A 247 1.09 -14.86 -11.28
C CYS A 247 2.17 -14.18 -12.13
N ASP A 248 3.29 -14.88 -12.35
CA ASP A 248 4.37 -14.40 -13.23
C ASP A 248 3.95 -14.43 -14.71
N LYS A 249 3.22 -15.47 -15.11
CA LYS A 249 2.89 -15.71 -16.52
C LYS A 249 1.66 -16.62 -16.68
N ILE A 250 0.81 -16.28 -17.65
CA ILE A 250 -0.26 -17.13 -18.14
C ILE A 250 0.23 -17.89 -19.38
N PHE A 251 -0.05 -19.17 -19.45
CA PHE A 251 0.20 -20.01 -20.62
C PHE A 251 -0.94 -21.01 -20.80
N ARG A 252 -1.00 -21.64 -21.97
CA ARG A 252 -1.97 -22.71 -22.24
C ARG A 252 -1.27 -24.05 -22.22
N ASP A 253 -1.92 -25.05 -21.65
CA ASP A 253 -1.43 -26.42 -21.73
C ASP A 253 -1.79 -27.05 -23.09
N LYS A 254 -1.52 -28.36 -23.23
CA LYS A 254 -1.80 -29.11 -24.47
C LYS A 254 -3.29 -29.25 -24.77
N GLU A 255 -4.14 -29.01 -23.78
CA GLU A 255 -5.60 -29.12 -23.87
C GLU A 255 -6.26 -27.74 -24.00
N GLU A 256 -5.48 -26.68 -24.28
CA GLU A 256 -5.93 -25.29 -24.38
C GLU A 256 -6.46 -24.70 -23.06
N ASN A 257 -6.21 -25.34 -21.92
CA ASN A 257 -6.61 -24.82 -20.62
C ASN A 257 -5.64 -23.73 -20.12
N LEU A 258 -6.18 -22.72 -19.45
CA LEU A 258 -5.39 -21.66 -18.82
C LEU A 258 -4.60 -22.19 -17.62
N MET A 259 -3.28 -22.04 -17.72
CA MET A 259 -2.31 -22.38 -16.70
C MET A 259 -1.51 -21.17 -16.26
N TYR A 260 -1.09 -21.21 -15.01
CA TYR A 260 -0.48 -20.07 -14.33
C TYR A 260 0.88 -20.47 -13.77
N LYS A 261 1.92 -19.70 -14.10
CA LYS A 261 3.21 -19.80 -13.44
C LYS A 261 3.15 -18.96 -12.18
N LEU A 262 3.22 -19.62 -11.02
CA LEU A 262 2.96 -18.99 -9.72
C LEU A 262 4.22 -18.87 -8.88
N ARG A 263 4.29 -17.79 -8.11
CA ARG A 263 5.04 -17.71 -6.85
C ARG A 263 4.03 -17.65 -5.71
N THR A 264 4.29 -18.41 -4.65
CA THR A 264 3.37 -18.55 -3.52
C THR A 264 4.11 -18.31 -2.22
N PHE A 265 3.41 -17.72 -1.24
CA PHE A 265 4.01 -17.35 0.03
C PHE A 265 3.12 -17.83 1.18
N ALA A 266 3.77 -18.36 2.21
CA ALA A 266 3.14 -18.86 3.41
C ALA A 266 3.98 -18.42 4.62
N PRO A 267 3.37 -17.92 5.70
CA PRO A 267 4.07 -17.73 6.96
C PRO A 267 4.48 -19.09 7.51
N ARG A 268 5.64 -19.15 8.18
CA ARG A 268 6.10 -20.35 8.90
C ARG A 268 5.78 -20.27 10.39
N ASP A 269 5.64 -19.05 10.90
CA ASP A 269 5.10 -18.76 12.21
C ASP A 269 3.63 -18.32 12.08
N PHE A 270 2.74 -19.10 12.69
CA PHE A 270 1.29 -18.88 12.65
C PHE A 270 0.80 -17.95 13.76
N THR A 271 1.68 -17.30 14.53
CA THR A 271 1.29 -16.38 15.61
C THR A 271 0.28 -15.32 15.14
N LEU A 272 0.57 -14.63 14.04
CA LEU A 272 -0.37 -13.64 13.47
C LEU A 272 -1.64 -14.27 12.90
N GLN A 273 -1.55 -15.48 12.32
CA GLN A 273 -2.72 -16.20 11.81
C GLN A 273 -3.67 -16.60 12.96
N ASN A 274 -3.13 -17.04 14.09
CA ASN A 274 -3.90 -17.34 15.30
C ASN A 274 -4.56 -16.08 15.89
N VAL A 275 -3.91 -14.90 15.79
CA VAL A 275 -4.51 -13.62 16.18
C VAL A 275 -5.69 -13.28 15.27
N VAL A 276 -5.54 -13.45 13.96
CA VAL A 276 -6.62 -13.27 12.97
C VAL A 276 -7.80 -14.19 13.25
N GLU A 277 -7.55 -15.46 13.58
CA GLU A 277 -8.61 -16.41 13.96
C GLU A 277 -9.34 -15.99 15.24
N LYS A 278 -8.61 -15.59 16.28
CA LYS A 278 -9.22 -15.06 17.52
C LYS A 278 -10.05 -13.81 17.26
N LEU A 279 -9.59 -12.94 16.37
CA LEU A 279 -10.30 -11.72 15.98
C LEU A 279 -11.60 -12.06 15.25
N ARG A 280 -11.56 -13.00 14.31
CA ARG A 280 -12.72 -13.52 13.59
C ARG A 280 -13.74 -14.13 14.55
N ASP A 281 -13.29 -15.00 15.45
CA ASP A 281 -14.11 -15.62 16.48
C ASP A 281 -14.81 -14.59 17.37
N ARG A 282 -14.09 -13.54 17.78
CA ARG A 282 -14.64 -12.47 18.62
C ARG A 282 -15.69 -11.66 17.88
N ALA A 283 -15.45 -11.34 16.61
CA ALA A 283 -16.41 -10.64 15.77
C ALA A 283 -17.68 -11.48 15.55
N GLN A 284 -17.53 -12.79 15.32
CA GLN A 284 -18.68 -13.70 15.15
C GLN A 284 -19.51 -13.88 16.44
N ARG A 285 -18.87 -13.87 17.62
CA ARG A 285 -19.60 -13.98 18.92
C ARG A 285 -20.38 -12.72 19.29
N LYS A 286 -19.96 -11.54 18.79
CA LYS A 286 -20.61 -10.25 19.04
C LYS A 286 -20.72 -9.46 17.74
N PRO A 287 -21.62 -9.86 16.84
CA PRO A 287 -21.77 -9.23 15.53
C PRO A 287 -22.05 -7.73 15.64
N ASP A 288 -22.78 -7.29 16.68
CA ASP A 288 -23.16 -5.90 16.89
C ASP A 288 -21.99 -4.95 17.15
N LYS A 289 -20.87 -5.47 17.67
CA LYS A 289 -19.72 -4.65 18.08
C LYS A 289 -18.41 -5.32 17.69
N ALA A 290 -17.81 -4.85 16.61
CA ALA A 290 -16.46 -5.25 16.28
C ALA A 290 -15.43 -4.50 17.15
N PRO A 291 -14.39 -5.20 17.63
CA PRO A 291 -13.39 -4.60 18.52
C PRO A 291 -12.60 -3.46 17.86
N TRP A 292 -12.42 -3.49 16.54
CA TRP A 292 -11.66 -2.47 15.79
C TRP A 292 -12.37 -1.13 15.64
N GLU A 293 -13.70 -1.06 15.83
CA GLU A 293 -14.45 0.19 15.60
C GLU A 293 -13.99 1.35 16.46
N LYS A 294 -13.67 1.06 17.73
CA LYS A 294 -13.17 2.07 18.67
C LYS A 294 -11.94 2.77 18.07
N TYR A 295 -11.00 1.99 17.56
CA TYR A 295 -9.73 2.46 17.04
C TYR A 295 -9.90 3.19 15.71
N ILE A 296 -10.88 2.77 14.90
CA ILE A 296 -11.31 3.55 13.74
C ILE A 296 -11.80 4.94 14.21
N TYR A 297 -12.70 5.03 15.18
CA TYR A 297 -13.16 6.36 15.61
C TYR A 297 -12.04 7.20 16.24
N GLU A 298 -11.15 6.60 17.02
CA GLU A 298 -10.01 7.30 17.63
C GLU A 298 -9.06 7.87 16.57
N GLY A 299 -8.65 7.07 15.60
CA GLY A 299 -7.73 7.58 14.60
C GLY A 299 -8.37 8.52 13.57
N LEU A 300 -9.68 8.43 13.30
CA LEU A 300 -10.40 9.46 12.52
C LEU A 300 -10.32 10.81 13.22
N ASP A 301 -10.43 10.82 14.55
CA ASP A 301 -10.27 12.05 15.34
C ASP A 301 -8.83 12.57 15.28
N LEU A 302 -7.83 11.69 15.37
CA LEU A 302 -6.41 12.06 15.23
C LEU A 302 -6.07 12.62 13.85
N LEU A 303 -6.74 12.12 12.80
CA LEU A 303 -6.51 12.53 11.41
C LEU A 303 -7.41 13.69 10.96
N ARG A 304 -8.33 14.17 11.81
CA ARG A 304 -9.32 15.20 11.44
C ARG A 304 -8.69 16.49 10.89
N ASN A 305 -7.50 16.84 11.37
CA ASN A 305 -6.78 18.05 10.97
C ASN A 305 -5.78 17.81 9.83
N GLN A 306 -5.75 16.61 9.25
CA GLN A 306 -4.91 16.33 8.08
C GLN A 306 -5.54 16.89 6.81
N GLU A 307 -4.70 17.13 5.80
CA GLU A 307 -5.15 17.64 4.49
C GLU A 307 -6.12 16.65 3.80
N ALA A 308 -5.87 15.36 3.95
CA ALA A 308 -6.67 14.32 3.33
C ALA A 308 -7.92 14.01 4.17
N ASP A 309 -9.07 13.85 3.50
CA ASP A 309 -10.32 13.49 4.17
C ASP A 309 -10.40 11.97 4.39
N PHE A 310 -10.15 11.55 5.63
CA PHE A 310 -10.21 10.15 6.05
C PHE A 310 -11.63 9.69 6.40
N ASN A 311 -12.70 10.49 6.24
CA ASN A 311 -14.07 10.07 6.54
C ASN A 311 -14.66 9.14 5.48
N ARG A 312 -15.62 8.30 5.89
CA ARG A 312 -16.32 7.39 4.95
C ARG A 312 -17.05 8.20 3.88
N PRO A 313 -16.77 7.98 2.59
CA PRO A 313 -17.55 8.61 1.55
C PRO A 313 -19.01 8.14 1.59
N PRO A 314 -19.95 8.90 1.00
CA PRO A 314 -21.38 8.57 1.01
C PRO A 314 -21.65 7.16 0.46
N LYS A 315 -22.65 6.46 1.02
CA LYS A 315 -22.99 5.07 0.63
C LYS A 315 -23.26 4.94 -0.88
N GLU A 316 -23.76 5.98 -1.52
CA GLU A 316 -24.12 6.06 -2.95
C GLU A 316 -22.90 6.08 -3.88
N SER A 317 -21.70 6.28 -3.32
CA SER A 317 -20.45 6.22 -4.05
C SER A 317 -19.85 4.81 -4.11
N ASP A 318 -20.33 3.87 -3.29
CA ASP A 318 -20.05 2.44 -3.42
C ASP A 318 -20.89 1.87 -4.56
N ARG A 319 -20.22 1.58 -5.69
CA ARG A 319 -20.85 1.13 -6.93
C ARG A 319 -20.16 -0.11 -7.45
N LEU A 320 -20.96 -1.11 -7.77
CA LEU A 320 -20.50 -2.36 -8.35
C LEU A 320 -20.67 -2.33 -9.87
N TYR A 321 -19.62 -2.70 -10.58
CA TYR A 321 -19.63 -2.83 -12.04
C TYR A 321 -19.43 -4.28 -12.44
N MET A 322 -20.15 -4.71 -13.47
CA MET A 322 -20.02 -6.03 -14.10
C MET A 322 -19.71 -5.85 -15.58
N ASN A 323 -18.79 -6.65 -16.08
CA ASN A 323 -18.45 -6.70 -17.50
C ASN A 323 -19.30 -7.78 -18.19
N ILE A 324 -20.08 -7.42 -19.22
CA ILE A 324 -20.95 -8.35 -19.97
C ILE A 324 -20.42 -8.62 -21.40
N GLY A 325 -19.25 -8.09 -21.77
CA GLY A 325 -18.73 -8.25 -23.12
C GLY A 325 -17.23 -8.03 -23.22
N GLU A 326 -16.74 -7.72 -24.42
CA GLU A 326 -15.34 -7.33 -24.57
C GLU A 326 -15.10 -5.91 -24.01
N ASP A 327 -16.10 -5.02 -24.06
CA ASP A 327 -15.95 -3.61 -23.64
C ASP A 327 -17.18 -2.98 -22.91
N ASP A 328 -18.26 -3.74 -22.67
CA ASP A 328 -19.48 -3.19 -22.04
C ASP A 328 -19.50 -3.41 -20.52
N LEU A 329 -19.37 -2.31 -19.77
CA LEU A 329 -19.50 -2.25 -18.31
C LEU A 329 -20.91 -1.78 -17.94
N ILE A 330 -21.61 -2.57 -17.13
CA ILE A 330 -22.87 -2.17 -16.51
C ILE A 330 -22.70 -1.94 -15.02
N GLU A 331 -23.42 -0.95 -14.49
CA GLU A 331 -23.59 -0.78 -13.05
C GLU A 331 -24.64 -1.80 -12.57
N VAL A 332 -24.28 -2.61 -11.58
CA VAL A 332 -25.16 -3.61 -10.97
C VAL A 332 -25.34 -3.29 -9.49
N GLN A 333 -26.44 -3.73 -8.92
CA GLN A 333 -26.62 -3.64 -7.48
C GLN A 333 -25.71 -4.64 -6.76
N HIS A 334 -25.25 -4.25 -5.57
CA HIS A 334 -24.60 -5.18 -4.66
C HIS A 334 -25.57 -6.31 -4.29
N PRO A 335 -25.08 -7.55 -4.06
CA PRO A 335 -25.94 -8.63 -3.59
C PRO A 335 -26.67 -8.21 -2.32
N LEU A 336 -27.94 -8.60 -2.23
CA LEU A 336 -28.78 -8.30 -1.09
C LEU A 336 -28.44 -9.23 0.08
N LYS A 337 -28.54 -8.68 1.29
CA LYS A 337 -28.46 -9.47 2.51
C LYS A 337 -29.62 -10.48 2.54
N PRO A 338 -29.37 -11.77 2.84
CA PRO A 338 -30.46 -12.75 3.03
C PRO A 338 -31.41 -12.31 4.16
N GLU A 339 -32.72 -12.44 3.96
CA GLU A 339 -33.76 -12.00 4.91
C GLU A 339 -33.71 -12.72 6.26
N ASP A 340 -33.22 -13.97 6.27
CA ASP A 340 -33.14 -14.86 7.45
C ASP A 340 -31.82 -14.73 8.24
N ASP A 341 -30.90 -13.86 7.84
CA ASP A 341 -29.57 -13.82 8.46
C ASP A 341 -29.42 -12.74 9.52
N GLY A 342 -29.28 -13.18 10.76
CA GLY A 342 -28.93 -12.34 11.91
C GLY A 342 -27.60 -11.63 11.67
N GLU A 343 -27.64 -10.29 11.65
CA GLU A 343 -26.58 -9.30 12.01
C GLU A 343 -25.10 -9.52 11.61
N SER A 344 -24.76 -10.47 10.75
CA SER A 344 -23.39 -10.90 10.48
C SER A 344 -22.52 -9.86 9.74
N ILE A 345 -23.12 -9.07 8.86
CA ILE A 345 -22.45 -7.99 8.10
C ILE A 345 -23.16 -6.68 8.44
N ARG A 346 -22.36 -5.70 8.91
CA ARG A 346 -22.88 -4.42 9.39
C ARG A 346 -22.80 -3.36 8.31
N GLU A 347 -23.88 -2.60 8.17
CA GLU A 347 -23.92 -1.48 7.23
C GLU A 347 -23.25 -0.23 7.80
N GLY A 348 -22.57 0.52 6.94
CA GLY A 348 -21.96 1.82 7.31
C GLY A 348 -20.59 1.71 7.98
N VAL A 349 -20.17 0.52 8.42
CA VAL A 349 -18.84 0.27 8.99
C VAL A 349 -18.01 -0.67 8.11
N PRO A 350 -16.66 -0.62 8.17
CA PRO A 350 -15.80 -1.57 7.45
C PRO A 350 -16.02 -3.00 7.93
N ASN A 351 -16.30 -3.92 7.01
CA ASN A 351 -16.32 -5.36 7.31
C ASN A 351 -14.94 -5.96 7.07
N VAL A 352 -14.60 -6.98 7.84
CA VAL A 352 -13.33 -7.70 7.72
C VAL A 352 -13.57 -9.04 7.04
N HIS A 353 -12.95 -9.22 5.90
CA HIS A 353 -12.89 -10.45 5.12
C HIS A 353 -11.57 -11.15 5.39
N TYR A 354 -11.58 -12.47 5.31
CA TYR A 354 -10.41 -13.30 5.57
C TYR A 354 -10.18 -14.21 4.37
N GLY A 355 -9.01 -14.14 3.78
CA GLY A 355 -8.72 -14.98 2.63
C GLY A 355 -7.38 -14.71 1.97
N VAL A 356 -7.20 -15.29 0.80
CA VAL A 356 -5.93 -15.27 0.08
C VAL A 356 -5.85 -14.02 -0.79
N ILE A 357 -4.67 -13.40 -0.80
CA ILE A 357 -4.40 -12.24 -1.64
C ILE A 357 -3.69 -12.67 -2.92
N GLY A 358 -4.13 -12.15 -4.05
CA GLY A 358 -3.58 -12.43 -5.37
C GLY A 358 -2.84 -11.23 -5.94
N SER A 359 -1.95 -11.47 -6.91
CA SER A 359 -1.29 -10.41 -7.65
C SER A 359 -0.74 -10.88 -9.00
N GLY A 360 -0.29 -9.91 -9.79
CA GLY A 360 0.39 -10.13 -11.06
C GLY A 360 -0.36 -9.53 -12.25
N ARG A 361 0.34 -8.65 -12.98
CA ARG A 361 -0.17 -8.02 -14.21
C ARG A 361 -0.87 -8.96 -15.20
N PRO A 362 -0.40 -10.19 -15.49
CA PRO A 362 -1.07 -11.07 -16.44
C PRO A 362 -2.52 -11.39 -16.06
N VAL A 363 -2.82 -11.54 -14.77
CA VAL A 363 -4.17 -11.90 -14.27
C VAL A 363 -5.03 -10.68 -14.02
N THR A 364 -4.45 -9.53 -13.67
CA THR A 364 -5.21 -8.30 -13.41
C THR A 364 -5.61 -7.56 -14.69
N LYS A 365 -4.90 -7.78 -15.80
CA LYS A 365 -5.10 -7.06 -17.08
C LYS A 365 -6.50 -7.21 -17.68
N TYR A 366 -7.12 -8.38 -17.57
CA TYR A 366 -8.45 -8.65 -18.15
C TYR A 366 -9.37 -9.24 -17.09
N ASP A 367 -10.65 -8.84 -17.08
CA ASP A 367 -11.62 -9.30 -16.08
C ASP A 367 -11.81 -10.82 -16.12
N SER A 368 -11.82 -11.42 -17.32
CA SER A 368 -11.97 -12.87 -17.49
C SER A 368 -10.84 -13.66 -16.85
N THR A 369 -9.57 -13.27 -17.09
CA THR A 369 -8.42 -13.92 -16.46
C THR A 369 -8.36 -13.64 -14.96
N ARG A 370 -8.80 -12.46 -14.53
CA ARG A 370 -8.86 -12.09 -13.11
C ARG A 370 -9.84 -12.97 -12.35
N LEU A 371 -11.04 -13.16 -12.89
CA LEU A 371 -12.08 -14.00 -12.28
C LEU A 371 -11.72 -15.48 -12.33
N ASP A 372 -11.19 -15.99 -13.45
CA ASP A 372 -10.72 -17.37 -13.54
C ASP A 372 -9.64 -17.67 -12.50
N PHE A 373 -8.63 -16.79 -12.40
CA PHE A 373 -7.58 -16.92 -11.40
C PHE A 373 -8.13 -16.86 -9.97
N ALA A 374 -9.06 -15.92 -9.71
CA ALA A 374 -9.66 -15.77 -8.40
C ALA A 374 -10.46 -17.01 -7.97
N HIS A 375 -11.25 -17.58 -8.89
CA HIS A 375 -11.98 -18.81 -8.63
C HIS A 375 -11.06 -20.02 -8.43
N LYS A 376 -10.02 -20.16 -9.27
CA LYS A 376 -9.09 -21.30 -9.23
C LYS A 376 -8.25 -21.36 -7.96
N TYR A 377 -7.88 -20.21 -7.39
CA TYR A 377 -7.01 -20.12 -6.21
C TYR A 377 -7.69 -19.51 -4.98
N ASN A 378 -9.01 -19.30 -5.03
CA ASN A 378 -9.81 -18.70 -3.96
C ASN A 378 -9.25 -17.34 -3.48
N ILE A 379 -8.94 -16.47 -4.45
CA ILE A 379 -8.43 -15.12 -4.18
C ILE A 379 -9.58 -14.22 -3.76
N THR A 380 -9.40 -13.48 -2.67
CA THR A 380 -10.38 -12.54 -2.12
C THR A 380 -10.13 -11.11 -2.62
N CYS A 381 -8.87 -10.72 -2.81
CA CYS A 381 -8.50 -9.43 -3.37
C CYS A 381 -7.17 -9.48 -4.12
N PHE A 382 -6.96 -8.51 -5.02
CA PHE A 382 -5.73 -8.32 -5.77
C PHE A 382 -4.97 -7.08 -5.27
N ASP A 383 -3.73 -7.24 -4.85
CA ASP A 383 -2.92 -6.13 -4.35
C ASP A 383 -2.22 -5.33 -5.46
N ALA A 384 -1.35 -4.39 -5.05
CA ALA A 384 -0.50 -3.59 -5.93
C ALA A 384 0.84 -4.25 -6.28
N GLU A 385 0.96 -5.58 -6.15
CA GLU A 385 2.16 -6.40 -6.36
C GLU A 385 3.20 -6.34 -5.24
N PHE A 386 2.83 -6.82 -4.04
CA PHE A 386 3.75 -6.99 -2.90
C PHE A 386 4.68 -8.21 -3.03
N ASP A 387 4.79 -8.88 -4.18
CA ASP A 387 5.60 -10.11 -4.31
C ASP A 387 7.07 -9.90 -3.94
N GLN A 388 7.66 -8.76 -4.34
CA GLN A 388 9.05 -8.43 -4.02
C GLN A 388 9.27 -8.05 -2.55
N VAL A 389 8.23 -7.48 -1.93
CA VAL A 389 8.22 -7.21 -0.48
C VAL A 389 8.21 -8.53 0.27
N LEU A 390 7.36 -9.47 -0.13
CA LEU A 390 7.30 -10.81 0.46
C LEU A 390 8.57 -11.63 0.22
N GLU A 391 9.18 -11.56 -0.97
CA GLU A 391 10.49 -12.18 -1.24
C GLU A 391 11.56 -11.62 -0.30
N SER A 392 11.53 -10.32 -0.02
CA SER A 392 12.46 -9.68 0.90
C SER A 392 12.20 -10.09 2.35
N ILE A 393 10.94 -10.20 2.77
CA ILE A 393 10.55 -10.67 4.12
C ILE A 393 11.04 -12.09 4.35
N VAL A 394 10.68 -13.01 3.44
CA VAL A 394 11.07 -14.43 3.53
C VAL A 394 12.60 -14.59 3.38
N GLY A 395 13.22 -13.84 2.47
CA GLY A 395 14.66 -13.84 2.26
C GLY A 395 15.46 -13.37 3.48
N ASN A 396 14.92 -12.42 4.25
CA ASN A 396 15.46 -11.97 5.54
C ASN A 396 15.02 -12.86 6.72
N ARG A 397 14.47 -14.05 6.45
CA ARG A 397 14.03 -15.06 7.44
C ARG A 397 13.03 -14.51 8.46
N LYS A 398 12.13 -13.64 8.01
CA LYS A 398 10.97 -13.24 8.82
C LYS A 398 9.84 -14.21 8.51
N ASP A 399 9.60 -15.09 9.47
CA ASP A 399 8.68 -16.22 9.33
C ASP A 399 7.23 -15.85 9.69
N SER A 400 7.03 -14.70 10.34
CA SER A 400 5.74 -14.19 10.81
C SER A 400 5.38 -12.92 10.06
N PHE A 401 4.41 -13.00 9.15
CA PHE A 401 3.93 -11.83 8.41
C PHE A 401 2.43 -11.91 8.12
N LEU A 402 1.81 -10.74 7.98
CA LEU A 402 0.39 -10.59 7.67
C LEU A 402 0.21 -9.47 6.63
N LEU A 403 -0.59 -9.72 5.61
CA LEU A 403 -1.00 -8.68 4.68
C LEU A 403 -2.39 -8.18 5.10
N LEU A 404 -2.51 -6.88 5.21
CA LEU A 404 -3.74 -6.16 5.49
C LEU A 404 -4.05 -5.31 4.29
N SER A 405 -5.24 -5.50 3.72
CA SER A 405 -5.61 -4.72 2.55
C SER A 405 -7.00 -4.14 2.63
N CYS A 406 -7.18 -2.91 2.17
CA CYS A 406 -8.50 -2.29 2.08
C CYS A 406 -8.92 -2.13 0.63
N ARG A 407 -10.19 -2.47 0.32
CA ARG A 407 -10.69 -2.50 -1.05
C ARG A 407 -10.87 -1.09 -1.63
N LEU A 408 -10.07 -0.76 -2.64
CA LEU A 408 -10.27 0.37 -3.56
C LEU A 408 -10.80 -0.14 -4.91
N LEU A 409 -11.60 0.65 -5.62
CA LEU A 409 -11.92 0.38 -7.02
C LEU A 409 -10.62 0.42 -7.85
N HIS A 410 -10.39 -0.60 -8.67
CA HIS A 410 -9.41 -0.49 -9.75
C HIS A 410 -9.94 0.48 -10.80
N GLY A 411 -9.20 1.56 -11.04
CA GLY A 411 -9.52 2.58 -12.04
C GLY A 411 -9.66 3.98 -11.43
N THR A 412 -9.53 5.00 -12.29
CA THR A 412 -9.51 6.44 -11.94
C THR A 412 -10.78 7.02 -11.32
N ARG A 413 -11.74 6.17 -10.93
CA ARG A 413 -13.00 6.58 -10.33
C ARG A 413 -13.06 6.14 -8.88
N ASN A 414 -13.34 7.11 -8.02
CA ASN A 414 -13.40 7.02 -6.56
C ASN A 414 -12.07 7.32 -5.84
N LYS A 415 -11.35 8.36 -6.31
CA LYS A 415 -10.21 8.97 -5.60
C LYS A 415 -10.56 9.43 -4.17
N GLU A 416 -11.82 9.77 -3.92
CA GLU A 416 -12.37 10.17 -2.60
C GLU A 416 -12.28 9.04 -1.55
N TRP A 417 -12.21 7.78 -1.97
CA TRP A 417 -12.12 6.65 -1.05
C TRP A 417 -10.69 6.36 -0.61
N GLN A 418 -9.66 6.85 -1.33
CA GLN A 418 -8.28 6.51 -1.02
C GLN A 418 -7.88 6.84 0.42
N PRO A 419 -8.18 8.03 0.98
CA PRO A 419 -7.82 8.29 2.37
C PRO A 419 -8.71 7.50 3.35
N PHE A 420 -10.02 7.36 3.12
CA PHE A 420 -10.90 6.57 4.00
C PHE A 420 -10.49 5.10 4.17
N LEU A 421 -10.14 4.43 3.07
CA LEU A 421 -9.75 3.01 3.05
C LEU A 421 -8.46 2.73 3.83
N THR A 422 -7.64 3.76 3.93
CA THR A 422 -6.32 3.66 4.49
C THR A 422 -6.32 3.50 6.02
N PHE A 423 -7.43 3.81 6.65
CA PHE A 423 -7.45 4.16 8.05
C PHE A 423 -7.93 3.04 9.00
N SER A 424 -8.47 1.95 8.47
CA SER A 424 -9.26 1.02 9.30
C SER A 424 -8.48 -0.06 10.08
N PHE A 425 -7.43 0.29 10.86
CA PHE A 425 -6.65 -0.69 11.63
C PHE A 425 -6.14 -0.23 13.02
N TYR A 426 -5.90 -1.23 13.88
CA TYR A 426 -5.20 -1.30 15.20
C TYR A 426 -6.08 -1.64 16.42
N ASP A 427 -5.55 -2.50 17.32
CA ASP A 427 -6.08 -2.92 18.63
C ASP A 427 -4.89 -3.15 19.56
N GLU A 428 -4.92 -2.60 20.79
CA GLU A 428 -4.26 -3.16 21.98
C GLU A 428 -4.92 -2.72 23.32
N ASN A 429 -5.45 -3.74 24.02
CA ASN A 429 -5.36 -4.16 25.43
C ASN A 429 -5.71 -3.26 26.66
N HIS A 430 -6.62 -3.79 27.50
CA HIS A 430 -6.41 -4.04 28.95
C HIS A 430 -7.61 -4.77 29.58
N TYR A 431 -7.40 -5.97 30.16
CA TYR A 431 -7.89 -6.34 31.50
C TYR A 431 -7.06 -7.50 32.08
N GLN A 432 -6.71 -7.31 33.35
CA GLN A 432 -5.87 -8.14 34.21
C GLN A 432 -6.31 -9.60 34.30
N ILE A 433 -5.34 -10.52 34.31
CA ILE A 433 -5.50 -11.90 34.79
C ILE A 433 -4.48 -12.11 35.90
N ASN A 434 -4.99 -12.38 37.11
CA ASN A 434 -4.29 -13.20 38.10
C ASN A 434 -4.31 -14.66 37.65
#